data_AF-A0A927KQ51-F1
#
_entry.id   AF-A0A927KQ51-F1
#
_cell.length_a   1.000
_cell.length_b   1.000
_cell.length_c   1.000
_cell.angle_alpha   90.00
_cell.angle_beta   90.00
_cell.angle_gamma   90.00
#
_symmetry.space_group_name_H-M   'P 1'
#
loop_
_entity.id
_entity.type
_entity.pdbx_description
1 polymer ?
#
loop_
_entity_poly.entity_id
_entity_poly.type
_entity_poly.pdbx_seq_one_letter_code
_entity_poly.pdbx_strand_id
1 'polypeptide(L)'
;MALEGWWPYLLIAVAGWLATDIWRWLGVIAGNRLKEGSEALYWVRAVATALVMAVTAKLIVFPTGTLEQTPMWLRIGAASLGFAAFLLLGQRVLVGVAVSILLLTAGLLFIGF
;
A
#
# COMPACT_ATOMS: atom_id res chain seq x y z
N MET A 1 -18.72 -5.64 -26.45
CA MET A 1 -19.79 -4.74 -26.92
C MET A 1 -20.15 -3.61 -25.94
N ALA A 2 -19.90 -3.71 -24.62
CA ALA A 2 -20.27 -2.66 -23.66
C ALA A 2 -19.26 -1.48 -23.51
N LEU A 3 -18.13 -1.49 -24.23
CA LEU A 3 -17.04 -0.51 -24.07
C LEU A 3 -16.73 0.30 -25.34
N GLU A 4 -17.64 0.37 -26.31
CA GLU A 4 -17.45 1.18 -27.51
C GLU A 4 -18.11 2.55 -27.33
N GLY A 5 -17.31 3.63 -27.36
CA GLY A 5 -17.77 5.02 -27.22
C GLY A 5 -17.11 5.79 -26.07
N TRP A 6 -17.49 7.06 -25.88
CA TRP A 6 -16.97 7.94 -24.82
C TRP A 6 -17.65 7.73 -23.45
N TRP A 7 -18.80 7.04 -23.43
CA TRP A 7 -19.63 6.83 -22.24
C TRP A 7 -18.91 6.12 -21.08
N PRO A 8 -18.07 5.07 -21.30
CA PRO A 8 -17.33 4.44 -20.21
C PRO A 8 -16.41 5.41 -19.45
N TYR A 9 -15.80 6.38 -20.14
CA TYR A 9 -14.96 7.38 -19.47
C TYR A 9 -15.78 8.33 -18.59
N LEU A 10 -16.97 8.72 -19.05
CA LEU A 10 -17.88 9.54 -18.26
C LEU A 10 -18.41 8.77 -17.04
N LEU A 11 -18.70 7.48 -17.22
CA LEU A 11 -19.07 6.58 -16.13
C LEU A 11 -17.94 6.41 -15.11
N ILE A 12 -16.70 6.20 -15.55
CA ILE A 12 -15.51 6.14 -14.67
C ILE A 12 -15.31 7.47 -13.94
N ALA A 13 -15.46 8.60 -14.64
CA ALA A 13 -15.31 9.93 -14.03
C ALA A 13 -16.35 10.15 -12.92
N VAL A 14 -17.64 9.91 -13.21
CA VAL A 14 -18.72 10.11 -12.24
C VAL A 14 -18.65 9.08 -11.11
N ALA A 15 -18.46 7.80 -11.43
CA ALA A 15 -18.38 6.74 -10.42
C ALA A 15 -17.14 6.90 -9.54
N GLY A 16 -15.98 7.21 -10.12
CA GLY A 16 -14.74 7.46 -9.38
C GLY A 16 -14.83 8.71 -8.50
N TRP A 17 -15.41 9.80 -9.03
CA TRP A 17 -15.68 11.01 -8.27
C TRP A 17 -16.61 10.72 -7.10
N LEU A 18 -17.78 10.13 -7.35
CA LEU A 18 -18.78 9.83 -6.34
C LEU A 18 -18.23 8.87 -5.27
N ALA A 19 -17.53 7.82 -5.68
CA ALA A 19 -16.92 6.85 -4.78
C ALA A 19 -15.87 7.47 -3.85
N THR A 20 -15.21 8.55 -4.25
CA THR A 20 -14.15 9.21 -3.44
C THR A 20 -14.71 10.36 -2.63
N ASP A 21 -15.50 11.25 -3.23
CA ASP A 21 -15.96 12.46 -2.58
C ASP A 21 -16.98 12.18 -1.47
N ILE A 22 -17.87 11.19 -1.59
CA ILE A 22 -18.82 10.84 -0.52
C ILE A 22 -18.08 10.65 0.82
N TRP A 23 -16.98 9.91 0.84
CA TRP A 23 -16.18 9.69 2.04
C TRP A 23 -15.48 10.96 2.52
N ARG A 24 -15.07 11.83 1.59
CA ARG A 24 -14.42 13.11 1.90
C ARG A 24 -15.37 14.06 2.64
N TRP A 25 -16.61 14.19 2.15
CA TRP A 25 -17.65 14.99 2.80
C TRP A 25 -18.07 14.41 4.16
N LEU A 26 -18.24 13.08 4.25
CA LEU A 26 -18.49 12.41 5.53
C LEU A 26 -17.37 12.67 6.55
N GLY A 27 -16.11 12.62 6.09
CA GLY A 27 -14.95 12.95 6.91
C GLY A 27 -14.96 14.37 7.45
N VAL A 28 -15.37 15.36 6.64
CA VAL A 28 -15.50 16.75 7.09
C VAL A 28 -16.61 16.90 8.14
N ILE A 29 -17.77 16.29 7.90
CA ILE A 29 -18.92 16.39 8.82
C ILE A 29 -18.61 15.71 10.17
N ALA A 30 -18.02 14.52 10.14
CA ALA A 30 -17.61 13.79 11.34
C ALA A 30 -16.42 14.47 12.03
N GLY A 31 -15.46 14.97 11.25
CA GLY A 31 -14.23 15.61 11.74
C GLY A 31 -14.48 16.96 12.42
N ASN A 32 -15.45 17.75 11.94
CA ASN A 32 -15.76 19.06 12.52
C ASN A 32 -16.25 18.98 13.98
N ARG A 33 -16.69 17.81 14.44
CA ARG A 33 -17.13 17.58 15.83
C ARG A 33 -16.04 17.00 16.73
N LEU A 34 -14.90 16.60 16.16
CA LEU A 34 -13.79 16.00 16.90
C LEU A 34 -12.79 17.10 17.31
N LYS A 35 -12.46 17.14 18.61
CA LYS A 35 -11.38 18.01 19.08
C LYS A 35 -10.04 17.52 18.53
N GLU A 36 -9.20 18.45 18.10
CA GLU A 36 -7.81 18.17 17.76
C GLU A 36 -7.10 17.56 18.98
N GLY A 37 -6.48 16.39 18.79
CA GLY A 37 -5.88 15.62 19.89
C GLY A 37 -6.84 14.73 20.70
N SER A 38 -8.08 14.55 20.26
CA SER A 38 -8.99 13.58 20.90
C SER A 38 -8.51 12.15 20.73
N GLU A 39 -8.76 11.32 21.75
CA GLU A 39 -8.40 9.90 21.75
C GLU A 39 -9.04 9.13 20.58
N ALA A 40 -10.27 9.48 20.20
CA ALA A 40 -10.94 8.94 19.02
C ALA A 40 -10.16 9.21 17.72
N LEU A 41 -9.57 10.40 17.58
CA LEU A 41 -8.78 10.75 16.40
C LEU A 41 -7.44 10.02 16.36
N TYR A 42 -6.80 9.80 17.52
CA TYR A 42 -5.63 8.93 17.62
C TYR A 42 -5.96 7.48 17.28
N TRP A 43 -7.09 6.96 17.75
CA TRP A 43 -7.56 5.62 17.42
C TRP A 43 -7.78 5.46 15.91
N VAL A 44 -8.48 6.39 15.27
CA VAL A 44 -8.70 6.37 13.81
C VAL A 44 -7.36 6.40 13.05
N ARG A 45 -6.41 7.23 13.46
CA ARG A 45 -5.06 7.28 12.84
C ARG A 45 -4.30 5.96 13.01
N ALA A 46 -4.38 5.35 14.19
CA ALA A 46 -3.76 4.06 14.46
C ALA A 46 -4.39 2.96 13.59
N VAL A 47 -5.71 2.92 13.47
CA VAL A 47 -6.42 1.97 12.60
C VAL A 47 -6.05 2.18 11.13
N ALA A 48 -6.04 3.42 10.65
CA ALA A 48 -5.70 3.73 9.26
C ALA A 48 -4.27 3.28 8.90
N THR A 49 -3.29 3.57 9.75
CA THR A 49 -1.89 3.14 9.53
C THR A 49 -1.74 1.63 9.65
N ALA A 50 -2.42 0.98 10.60
CA ALA A 50 -2.42 -0.47 10.74
C ALA A 50 -3.01 -1.17 9.50
N LEU A 51 -4.09 -0.64 8.92
CA LEU A 51 -4.70 -1.20 7.70
C LEU A 51 -3.75 -1.15 6.50
N VAL A 52 -3.07 -0.01 6.30
CA VAL A 52 -2.07 0.13 5.22
C VAL A 52 -0.93 -0.87 5.37
N MET A 53 -0.42 -1.03 6.61
CA MET A 53 0.63 -2.00 6.88
C MET A 53 0.15 -3.45 6.75
N ALA A 54 -1.09 -3.75 7.16
CA ALA A 54 -1.67 -5.08 7.03
C ALA A 54 -1.82 -5.49 5.56
N VAL A 55 -2.28 -4.59 4.68
CA VAL A 55 -2.36 -4.87 3.25
C VAL A 55 -0.97 -5.09 2.66
N THR A 56 0.01 -4.27 3.03
CA THR A 56 1.41 -4.44 2.59
C THR A 56 1.97 -5.79 3.03
N ALA A 57 1.77 -6.17 4.29
CA ALA A 57 2.19 -7.47 4.82
C ALA A 57 1.49 -8.63 4.12
N LYS A 58 0.19 -8.51 3.83
CA LYS A 58 -0.57 -9.50 3.06
C LYS A 58 0.06 -9.73 1.69
N LEU A 59 0.45 -8.68 0.98
CA LEU A 59 1.10 -8.81 -0.33
C LEU A 59 2.47 -9.47 -0.25
N ILE A 60 3.20 -9.30 0.85
CA ILE A 60 4.50 -9.96 1.07
C ILE A 60 4.31 -11.45 1.40
N VAL A 61 3.35 -11.80 2.24
CA VAL A 61 3.15 -13.19 2.72
C VAL A 61 2.33 -14.01 1.72
N PHE A 62 1.25 -13.44 1.21
CA PHE A 62 0.29 -14.05 0.27
C PHE A 62 0.19 -13.23 -1.03
N PRO A 63 1.26 -13.19 -1.85
CA PRO A 63 1.28 -12.50 -3.13
C PRO A 63 0.37 -13.20 -4.13
N THR A 64 -0.02 -12.47 -5.15
CA THR A 64 -0.77 -12.98 -6.31
C THR A 64 0.00 -12.72 -7.60
N GLY A 65 -0.26 -13.52 -8.63
CA GLY A 65 0.38 -13.37 -9.94
C GLY A 65 1.81 -13.93 -9.95
N THR A 66 2.72 -13.27 -10.67
CA THR A 66 4.07 -13.79 -10.94
C THR A 66 4.92 -14.01 -9.68
N LEU A 67 4.66 -13.26 -8.60
CA LEU A 67 5.36 -13.43 -7.33
C LEU A 67 4.86 -14.62 -6.50
N GLU A 68 3.77 -15.28 -6.88
CA GLU A 68 3.21 -16.43 -6.15
C GLU A 68 4.21 -17.60 -6.09
N GLN A 69 5.00 -17.79 -7.16
CA GLN A 69 6.00 -18.85 -7.27
C GLN A 69 7.27 -18.57 -6.46
N THR A 70 7.41 -17.36 -5.89
CA THR A 70 8.61 -16.95 -5.19
C THR A 70 8.62 -17.46 -3.74
N PRO A 71 9.77 -17.90 -3.21
CA PRO A 71 9.86 -18.39 -1.84
C PRO A 71 9.56 -17.28 -0.81
N MET A 72 8.74 -17.61 0.20
CA MET A 72 8.31 -16.66 1.24
C MET A 72 9.47 -16.08 2.06
N TRP A 73 10.47 -16.90 2.39
CA TRP A 73 11.63 -16.47 3.17
C TRP A 73 12.41 -15.36 2.45
N LEU A 74 12.45 -15.40 1.12
CA LEU A 74 13.18 -14.44 0.31
C LEU A 74 12.43 -13.11 0.25
N ARG A 75 11.10 -13.17 0.13
CA ARG A 75 10.22 -11.99 0.21
C ARG A 75 10.34 -11.29 1.56
N ILE A 76 10.23 -12.04 2.65
CA ILE A 76 10.34 -11.50 4.02
C ILE A 76 11.76 -10.97 4.27
N GLY A 77 12.79 -11.71 3.86
CA GLY A 77 14.19 -11.31 4.00
C GLY A 77 14.50 -10.01 3.24
N ALA A 78 14.09 -9.92 1.97
CA ALA A 78 14.29 -8.74 1.15
C ALA A 78 13.56 -7.50 1.72
N ALA A 79 12.30 -7.65 2.16
CA ALA A 79 11.55 -6.57 2.79
C ALA A 79 12.18 -6.12 4.11
N SER A 80 12.63 -7.06 4.95
CA SER A 80 13.23 -6.77 6.25
C SER A 80 14.60 -6.09 6.11
N LEU A 81 15.44 -6.58 5.19
CA LEU A 81 16.75 -5.99 4.91
C LEU A 81 16.63 -4.62 4.24
N GLY A 82 15.67 -4.43 3.33
CA GLY A 82 15.38 -3.13 2.76
C GLY A 82 14.88 -2.13 3.80
N PHE A 83 14.03 -2.56 4.74
CA PHE A 83 13.63 -1.73 5.87
C PHE A 83 14.80 -1.38 6.79
N ALA A 84 15.71 -2.33 7.06
CA ALA A 84 16.93 -2.06 7.81
C ALA A 84 17.82 -1.02 7.10
N ALA A 85 18.01 -1.15 5.78
CA ALA A 85 18.75 -0.18 4.98
C ALA A 85 18.09 1.21 5.00
N PHE A 86 16.76 1.28 4.94
CA PHE A 86 16.01 2.52 5.13
C PHE A 86 16.34 3.21 6.45
N LEU A 87 16.36 2.47 7.57
CA LEU A 87 16.69 3.02 8.89
C LEU A 87 18.14 3.51 8.96
N LEU A 88 19.08 2.75 8.39
CA LEU A 88 20.51 3.05 8.46
C LEU A 88 20.92 4.24 7.56
N LEU A 89 20.25 4.44 6.42
CA LEU A 89 20.60 5.48 5.44
C LEU A 89 19.75 6.76 5.59
N GLY A 90 19.28 7.04 6.81
CA GLY A 90 18.59 8.30 7.14
C GLY A 90 17.14 8.34 6.69
N GLN A 91 16.42 7.22 6.75
CA GLN A 91 14.97 7.12 6.53
C GLN A 91 14.52 7.62 5.15
N ARG A 92 15.33 7.37 4.12
CA ARG A 92 15.01 7.68 2.73
C ARG A 92 14.18 6.55 2.13
N VAL A 93 12.90 6.80 1.86
CA VAL A 93 11.96 5.80 1.33
C VAL A 93 12.50 5.12 0.06
N LEU A 94 13.12 5.91 -0.84
CA LEU A 94 13.74 5.39 -2.06
C LEU A 94 14.80 4.31 -1.80
N VAL A 95 15.60 4.46 -0.74
CA VAL A 95 16.63 3.47 -0.39
C VAL A 95 15.97 2.17 0.03
N GLY A 96 14.98 2.22 0.92
CA GLY A 96 14.31 1.01 1.39
C GLY A 96 13.63 0.23 0.26
N VAL A 97 12.96 0.95 -0.63
CA VAL A 97 12.32 0.36 -1.81
C VAL A 97 13.34 -0.23 -2.78
N ALA A 98 14.37 0.54 -3.16
CA ALA A 98 15.39 0.09 -4.09
C ALA A 98 16.13 -1.15 -3.57
N VAL A 99 16.54 -1.14 -2.30
CA VAL A 99 17.24 -2.27 -1.68
C VAL A 99 16.33 -3.49 -1.60
N SER A 100 15.06 -3.35 -1.21
CA SER A 100 14.12 -4.48 -1.16
C SER A 100 13.95 -5.12 -2.54
N ILE A 101 13.78 -4.31 -3.59
CA ILE A 101 13.64 -4.80 -4.96
C ILE A 101 14.92 -5.49 -5.42
N LEU A 102 16.08 -4.86 -5.23
CA LEU A 102 17.36 -5.44 -5.64
C LEU A 102 17.65 -6.77 -4.95
N LEU A 103 17.38 -6.88 -3.65
CA LEU A 103 17.57 -8.13 -2.89
C LEU A 103 16.59 -9.21 -3.34
N LEU A 104 15.33 -8.87 -3.58
CA LEU A 104 14.34 -9.80 -4.10
C LEU A 104 14.75 -10.32 -5.48
N THR A 105 15.10 -9.42 -6.41
CA THR A 105 15.52 -9.78 -7.76
C THR A 105 16.81 -10.59 -7.76
N ALA A 106 17.85 -10.16 -7.04
CA ALA A 106 19.12 -10.89 -6.95
C ALA A 106 18.94 -12.27 -6.31
N GLY A 107 18.10 -12.36 -5.28
CA GLY A 107 17.78 -13.61 -4.62
C GLY A 107 17.02 -14.60 -5.52
N LEU A 108 16.11 -14.11 -6.36
CA LEU A 108 15.41 -14.95 -7.34
C LEU A 108 16.36 -15.47 -8.43
N LEU A 109 17.23 -14.61 -8.96
CA LEU A 109 18.25 -15.02 -9.94
C LEU A 109 19.21 -16.07 -9.37
N PHE A 110 19.58 -15.95 -8.09
CA PHE A 110 20.46 -16.93 -7.42
C PHE A 110 19.82 -18.31 -7.27
N ILE A 111 18.49 -18.37 -7.11
CA ILE A 111 17.73 -19.62 -6.99
C ILE A 111 17.40 -20.22 -8.37
N GLY A 112 17.71 -19.52 -9.46
CA GLY A 112 17.51 -20.01 -10.82
C GLY A 112 16.07 -19.88 -11.31
N PHE A 113 15.34 -18.89 -10.80
CA PHE A 113 14.05 -18.44 -11.35
C PHE A 113 14.28 -17.57 -12.59
#